data_AF-A0A969TYW6-F1
#
_entry.id   AF-A0A969TYW6-F1
#
_cell.length_a   1.000
_cell.length_b   1.000
_cell.length_c   1.000
_cell.angle_alpha   90.00
_cell.angle_beta   90.00
_cell.angle_gamma   90.00
#
_symmetry.space_group_name_H-M   'P 1'
#
loop_
_entity.id
_entity.type
_entity.pdbx_description
1 polymer ?
#
loop_
_entity_poly.entity_id
_entity_poly.type
_entity_poly.pdbx_seq_one_letter_code
_entity_poly.pdbx_strand_id
1 'polypeptide(L)'
;WARLMQKTGVKGIHIAERDTQRTKNPKPIGTFLNTWSVEGFVSEGLQPAELGWGTHENWKPKTARKFKKGNKAAIYLEQPGANTRVRTWVPAVGPQYGFLITHNEAISIADHFTVRQKRADGKKGSKKGKVIYRPTCNYAYHPCADAVLSLHEMFGAAGKPQSRFHVLDENELVDGGDELGVLLYGHARNAYWFGSRLTLAEARTLAPYQNATGLQVSSAVLAGMVWALGAPRCGIVETDEMDYKRCLAVQSRYLGPVEGHYTDWTPLEGRPGLFQENIDTDDPWQFRNILVQ
;
A
#
# COMPACT_ATOMS: atom_id res chain seq x y z
N TRP A 1 -18.15 0.19 -9.56
CA TRP A 1 -17.17 0.83 -8.66
C TRP A 1 -16.42 2.02 -9.25
N ALA A 2 -15.70 1.90 -10.37
CA ALA A 2 -14.94 3.01 -10.99
C ALA A 2 -15.69 4.36 -11.09
N ARG A 3 -16.95 4.36 -11.54
CA ARG A 3 -17.77 5.58 -11.61
C ARG A 3 -18.15 6.16 -10.25
N LEU A 4 -18.23 5.34 -9.21
CA LEU A 4 -18.45 5.83 -7.84
C LEU A 4 -17.22 6.61 -7.39
N MET A 5 -16.03 6.02 -7.53
CA MET A 5 -14.75 6.68 -7.21
C MET A 5 -14.57 8.00 -7.96
N GLN A 6 -14.93 8.03 -9.25
CA GLN A 6 -14.96 9.27 -10.04
C GLN A 6 -15.93 10.31 -9.48
N LYS A 7 -17.17 9.89 -9.15
CA LYS A 7 -18.22 10.80 -8.65
C LYS A 7 -17.91 11.35 -7.26
N THR A 8 -17.26 10.57 -6.40
CA THR A 8 -16.86 11.01 -5.06
C THR A 8 -15.58 11.85 -5.08
N GLY A 9 -14.92 11.97 -6.23
CA GLY A 9 -13.74 12.83 -6.40
C GLY A 9 -12.47 12.26 -5.80
N VAL A 10 -12.38 10.93 -5.59
CA VAL A 10 -11.14 10.31 -5.08
C VAL A 10 -10.05 10.45 -6.13
N LYS A 11 -8.98 11.16 -5.79
CA LYS A 11 -7.81 11.36 -6.66
C LYS A 11 -6.83 10.21 -6.58
N GLY A 12 -6.67 9.63 -5.40
CA GLY A 12 -5.81 8.47 -5.22
C GLY A 12 -6.03 7.73 -3.92
N ILE A 13 -5.23 6.69 -3.76
CA ILE A 13 -5.29 5.71 -2.69
C ILE A 13 -3.85 5.39 -2.30
N HIS A 14 -3.53 5.46 -1.01
CA HIS A 14 -2.37 4.74 -0.49
C HIS A 14 -2.85 3.45 0.16
N ILE A 15 -2.13 2.36 -0.06
CA ILE A 15 -2.09 1.28 0.92
C ILE A 15 -1.22 1.82 2.05
N ALA A 16 -1.85 2.30 3.11
CA ALA A 16 -1.20 3.06 4.17
C ALA A 16 -1.05 2.14 5.38
N GLU A 17 0.18 1.63 5.54
CA GLU A 17 0.50 0.65 6.56
C GLU A 17 1.55 1.18 7.54
N ARG A 18 1.35 0.83 8.81
CA ARG A 18 2.32 1.05 9.87
C ARG A 18 2.38 -0.18 10.77
N ASP A 19 3.48 -0.90 10.66
CA ASP A 19 3.83 -1.95 11.59
C ASP A 19 4.59 -1.34 12.78
N THR A 20 4.04 -1.55 13.97
CA THR A 20 4.60 -1.08 15.25
C THR A 20 5.09 -2.22 16.11
N GLN A 21 5.10 -3.46 15.62
CA GLN A 21 5.58 -4.61 16.36
C GLN A 21 7.07 -4.47 16.68
N ARG A 22 7.45 -4.78 17.92
CA ARG A 22 8.82 -4.60 18.41
C ARG A 22 9.37 -5.89 19.00
N THR A 23 10.58 -6.24 18.61
CA THR A 23 11.37 -7.32 19.19
C THR A 23 11.71 -7.09 20.68
N LYS A 24 11.90 -8.18 21.42
CA LYS A 24 12.48 -8.19 22.78
C LYS A 24 13.95 -7.80 22.82
N ASN A 25 14.68 -8.11 21.74
CA ASN A 25 16.13 -7.94 21.66
C ASN A 25 16.49 -7.02 20.50
N PRO A 26 17.40 -6.05 20.68
CA PRO A 26 17.77 -5.12 19.61
C PRO A 26 18.27 -5.86 18.37
N LYS A 27 17.99 -5.28 17.19
CA LYS A 27 18.44 -5.82 15.90
C LYS A 27 19.94 -6.13 15.88
N PRO A 28 20.35 -7.38 15.59
CA PRO A 28 21.76 -7.71 15.39
C PRO A 28 22.35 -7.05 14.13
N ILE A 29 23.62 -6.67 14.20
CA ILE A 29 24.39 -6.22 13.03
C ILE A 29 24.49 -7.36 12.02
N GLY A 30 24.38 -7.05 10.73
CA GLY A 30 24.46 -8.06 9.66
C GLY A 30 23.30 -9.05 9.65
N THR A 31 22.18 -8.71 10.28
CA THR A 31 20.92 -9.49 10.22
C THR A 31 19.77 -8.61 9.72
N PHE A 32 19.06 -9.05 8.70
CA PHE A 32 17.79 -8.45 8.28
C PHE A 32 16.66 -9.04 9.12
N LEU A 33 15.95 -8.19 9.87
CA LEU A 33 14.77 -8.56 10.66
C LEU A 33 13.52 -8.01 9.99
N ASN A 34 12.45 -8.81 9.99
CA ASN A 34 11.14 -8.37 9.53
C ASN A 34 10.04 -9.20 10.22
N THR A 35 8.80 -8.72 10.19
CA THR A 35 7.62 -9.43 10.74
C THR A 35 7.05 -10.46 9.76
N TRP A 36 7.48 -10.44 8.51
CA TRP A 36 7.14 -11.40 7.48
C TRP A 36 8.35 -11.68 6.58
N SER A 37 8.18 -12.48 5.52
CA SER A 37 9.26 -12.96 4.64
C SER A 37 10.30 -11.90 4.30
N VAL A 38 11.51 -12.09 4.83
CA VAL A 38 12.65 -11.21 4.55
C VAL A 38 13.07 -11.31 3.08
N GLU A 39 13.11 -12.51 2.51
CA GLU A 39 13.48 -12.71 1.11
C GLU A 39 12.47 -12.03 0.16
N GLY A 40 11.17 -12.19 0.45
CA GLY A 40 10.10 -11.53 -0.28
C GLY A 40 10.27 -10.01 -0.23
N PHE A 41 10.40 -9.46 0.98
CA PHE A 41 10.53 -8.03 1.22
C PHE A 41 11.79 -7.42 0.57
N VAL A 42 12.93 -8.11 0.63
CA VAL A 42 14.15 -7.69 -0.07
C VAL A 42 13.95 -7.71 -1.58
N SER A 43 13.31 -8.76 -2.12
CA SER A 43 13.07 -8.90 -3.55
C SER A 43 12.20 -7.77 -4.10
N GLU A 44 11.02 -7.55 -3.51
CA GLU A 44 10.12 -6.46 -3.92
C GLU A 44 10.70 -5.07 -3.61
N GLY A 45 11.48 -4.95 -2.53
CA GLY A 45 12.12 -3.71 -2.15
C GLY A 45 13.21 -3.26 -3.13
N LEU A 46 13.89 -4.22 -3.78
CA LEU A 46 14.88 -3.98 -4.82
C LEU A 46 14.27 -3.84 -6.22
N GLN A 47 13.02 -4.23 -6.41
CA GLN A 47 12.28 -3.93 -7.64
C GLN A 47 12.04 -2.42 -7.79
N PRO A 48 11.77 -1.94 -9.02
CA PRO A 48 11.44 -0.54 -9.25
C PRO A 48 10.27 -0.08 -8.37
N ALA A 49 10.38 1.13 -7.83
CA ALA A 49 9.24 1.82 -7.24
C ALA A 49 8.10 1.89 -8.28
N GLU A 50 6.91 1.38 -7.96
CA GLU A 50 5.82 1.22 -8.94
C GLU A 50 4.48 1.67 -8.35
N LEU A 51 3.67 2.31 -9.20
CA LEU A 51 2.40 2.88 -8.79
C LEU A 51 1.39 2.96 -9.95
N GLY A 52 0.13 2.69 -9.63
CA GLY A 52 -1.01 3.10 -10.43
C GLY A 52 -0.99 4.61 -10.63
N TRP A 53 -1.15 5.06 -11.86
CA TRP A 53 -0.96 6.46 -12.23
C TRP A 53 -2.28 7.16 -12.52
N GLY A 54 -2.67 8.05 -11.61
CA GLY A 54 -3.93 8.77 -11.65
C GLY A 54 -4.04 9.76 -12.81
N THR A 55 -5.28 10.03 -13.24
CA THR A 55 -5.54 11.03 -14.27
C THR A 55 -5.42 12.48 -13.79
N HIS A 56 -5.42 12.71 -12.47
CA HIS A 56 -5.24 14.05 -11.90
C HIS A 56 -3.78 14.48 -11.83
N GLU A 57 -2.83 13.54 -11.92
CA GLU A 57 -1.41 13.82 -11.79
C GLU A 57 -0.89 14.66 -12.97
N ASN A 58 -0.30 15.82 -12.66
CA ASN A 58 0.25 16.76 -13.65
C ASN A 58 1.79 16.69 -13.76
N TRP A 59 2.43 15.93 -12.87
CA TRP A 59 3.88 15.86 -12.76
C TRP A 59 4.36 14.47 -12.38
N LYS A 60 5.57 14.11 -12.82
CA LYS A 60 6.27 12.89 -12.41
C LYS A 60 7.79 13.14 -12.44
N PRO A 61 8.59 12.42 -11.65
CA PRO A 61 10.05 12.60 -11.65
C PRO A 61 10.68 12.17 -12.98
N LYS A 62 11.91 12.63 -13.25
CA LYS A 62 12.66 12.29 -14.48
C LYS A 62 12.93 10.78 -14.62
N THR A 63 13.02 10.07 -13.50
CA THR A 63 13.21 8.61 -13.43
C THR A 63 11.94 7.82 -13.78
N ALA A 64 10.79 8.49 -13.92
CA ALA A 64 9.52 7.81 -14.21
C ALA A 64 9.45 7.29 -15.66
N ARG A 65 8.91 6.08 -15.82
CA ARG A 65 8.72 5.38 -17.10
C ARG A 65 7.31 4.81 -17.20
N LYS A 66 6.82 4.68 -18.44
CA LYS A 66 5.50 4.10 -18.75
C LYS A 66 5.67 2.73 -19.40
N PHE A 67 4.73 1.83 -19.15
CA PHE A 67 4.67 0.54 -19.83
C PHE A 67 4.18 0.68 -21.28
N LYS A 68 4.88 0.02 -22.22
CA LYS A 68 4.52 0.01 -23.65
C LYS A 68 3.31 -0.89 -23.94
N LYS A 69 3.17 -1.99 -23.20
CA LYS A 69 2.12 -3.02 -23.31
C LYS A 69 1.33 -3.13 -21.99
N GLY A 70 0.28 -3.96 -21.95
CA GLY A 70 -0.56 -4.17 -20.76
C GLY A 70 -1.71 -3.17 -20.63
N ASN A 71 -2.34 -3.13 -19.45
CA ASN A 71 -3.49 -2.25 -19.14
C ASN A 71 -3.13 -0.74 -19.11
N LYS A 72 -1.83 -0.42 -19.04
CA LYS A 72 -1.26 0.93 -18.95
C LYS A 72 -1.84 1.71 -17.75
N ALA A 73 -2.08 1.01 -16.65
CA ALA A 73 -2.58 1.58 -15.40
C ALA A 73 -1.48 2.23 -14.56
N ALA A 74 -0.24 1.77 -14.70
CA ALA A 74 0.87 2.16 -13.84
C ALA A 74 2.03 2.89 -14.55
N ILE A 75 2.88 3.50 -13.74
CA ILE A 75 4.26 3.90 -14.07
C ILE A 75 5.21 3.22 -13.07
N TYR A 76 6.48 3.15 -13.43
CA TYR A 76 7.54 2.78 -12.49
C TYR A 76 8.64 3.85 -12.49
N LEU A 77 9.43 3.90 -11.42
CA LEU A 77 10.58 4.76 -11.27
C LEU A 77 11.85 3.91 -11.42
N GLU A 78 12.87 4.42 -12.12
CA GLU A 78 14.17 3.76 -12.25
C GLU A 78 15.02 3.86 -10.96
N GLN A 79 14.45 3.40 -9.85
CA GLN A 79 15.04 3.37 -8.50
C GLN A 79 14.31 2.33 -7.63
N PRO A 80 14.97 1.71 -6.64
CA PRO A 80 14.37 0.66 -5.82
C PRO A 80 13.25 1.21 -4.91
N GLY A 81 12.17 0.44 -4.79
CA GLY A 81 10.98 0.84 -4.02
C GLY A 81 11.26 1.03 -2.53
N ALA A 82 12.03 0.12 -1.92
CA ALA A 82 12.37 0.20 -0.50
C ALA A 82 13.40 1.29 -0.15
N ASN A 83 13.93 2.01 -1.14
CA ASN A 83 14.72 3.23 -0.93
C ASN A 83 14.03 4.48 -1.52
N THR A 84 12.75 4.37 -1.84
CA THR A 84 11.92 5.48 -2.33
C THR A 84 10.88 5.81 -1.27
N ARG A 85 10.91 7.02 -0.74
CA ARG A 85 9.99 7.42 0.34
C ARG A 85 8.84 8.26 -0.20
N VAL A 86 7.67 8.07 0.39
CA VAL A 86 6.46 8.88 0.18
C VAL A 86 5.93 9.38 1.50
N ARG A 87 5.30 10.56 1.49
CA ARG A 87 4.56 11.11 2.62
C ARG A 87 3.17 10.47 2.65
N THR A 88 2.81 9.90 3.78
CA THR A 88 1.50 9.27 3.99
C THR A 88 1.00 9.52 5.41
N TRP A 89 -0.15 8.94 5.75
CA TRP A 89 -0.78 9.10 7.04
C TRP A 89 -1.51 7.83 7.45
N VAL A 90 -1.47 7.50 8.74
CA VAL A 90 -2.26 6.43 9.36
C VAL A 90 -2.82 6.91 10.72
N PRO A 91 -3.92 6.33 11.24
CA PRO A 91 -4.56 6.80 12.47
C PRO A 91 -3.67 6.79 13.72
N ALA A 92 -2.82 5.78 13.90
CA ALA A 92 -2.08 5.60 15.16
C ALA A 92 -1.02 6.67 15.41
N VAL A 93 -0.36 7.15 14.36
CA VAL A 93 0.79 8.08 14.46
C VAL A 93 0.59 9.38 13.68
N GLY A 94 -0.45 9.45 12.85
CA GLY A 94 -0.66 10.54 11.92
C GLY A 94 0.34 10.53 10.76
N PRO A 95 0.97 11.67 10.44
CA PRO A 95 1.89 11.78 9.30
C PRO A 95 3.13 10.90 9.47
N GLN A 96 3.51 10.17 8.42
CA GLN A 96 4.72 9.36 8.39
C GLN A 96 5.34 9.28 6.99
N TYR A 97 6.58 8.78 6.93
CA TYR A 97 7.12 8.24 5.69
C TYR A 97 6.70 6.79 5.51
N GLY A 98 6.32 6.44 4.29
CA GLY A 98 6.24 5.06 3.82
C GLY A 98 7.23 4.82 2.69
N PHE A 99 7.63 3.58 2.47
CA PHE A 99 8.38 3.16 1.30
C PHE A 99 7.42 2.85 0.15
N LEU A 100 7.77 3.31 -1.05
CA LEU A 100 7.02 3.08 -2.30
C LEU A 100 7.47 1.76 -2.91
N ILE A 101 7.17 0.67 -2.22
CA ILE A 101 7.46 -0.69 -2.65
C ILE A 101 6.41 -1.13 -3.67
N THR A 102 6.83 -1.81 -4.73
CA THR A 102 5.89 -2.32 -5.74
C THR A 102 5.01 -3.39 -5.13
N HIS A 103 3.73 -3.38 -5.50
CA HIS A 103 2.79 -4.40 -5.07
C HIS A 103 1.65 -4.50 -6.09
N ASN A 104 1.02 -5.68 -6.20
CA ASN A 104 0.09 -5.99 -7.29
C ASN A 104 -1.13 -5.06 -7.31
N GLU A 105 -1.69 -4.80 -6.13
CA GLU A 105 -2.89 -3.97 -5.94
C GLU A 105 -2.66 -2.50 -6.29
N ALA A 106 -1.43 -1.99 -6.21
CA ALA A 106 -1.09 -0.67 -6.74
C ALA A 106 -1.49 -0.54 -8.23
N ILE A 107 -1.44 -1.64 -8.98
CA ILE A 107 -1.77 -1.71 -10.40
C ILE A 107 -3.22 -2.18 -10.60
N SER A 108 -3.63 -3.25 -9.91
CA SER A 108 -4.96 -3.86 -10.08
C SER A 108 -6.08 -2.91 -9.65
N ILE A 109 -5.96 -2.24 -8.50
CA ILE A 109 -6.94 -1.27 -7.99
C ILE A 109 -7.07 -0.07 -8.96
N ALA A 110 -5.94 0.45 -9.44
CA ALA A 110 -5.93 1.54 -10.41
C ALA A 110 -6.59 1.14 -11.74
N ASP A 111 -6.36 -0.08 -12.23
CA ASP A 111 -7.05 -0.57 -13.43
C ASP A 111 -8.55 -0.81 -13.16
N HIS A 112 -8.90 -1.45 -12.05
CA HIS A 112 -10.27 -1.76 -11.64
C HIS A 112 -11.13 -0.50 -11.51
N PHE A 113 -10.57 0.59 -10.97
CA PHE A 113 -11.25 1.89 -10.87
C PHE A 113 -11.08 2.81 -12.08
N THR A 114 -10.54 2.32 -13.21
CA THR A 114 -10.43 3.11 -14.45
C THR A 114 -11.79 3.30 -15.13
N VAL A 115 -12.18 4.55 -15.38
CA VAL A 115 -13.31 4.89 -16.26
C VAL A 115 -12.81 5.27 -17.64
N ARG A 116 -13.42 4.68 -18.68
CA ARG A 116 -13.14 5.00 -20.09
C ARG A 116 -14.37 5.63 -20.74
N GLN A 117 -14.14 6.61 -21.61
CA GLN A 117 -15.20 7.16 -22.46
C GLN A 117 -15.69 6.08 -23.42
N LYS A 118 -17.02 5.96 -23.60
CA LYS A 118 -17.60 5.09 -24.63
C LYS A 118 -17.18 5.60 -26.01
N ARG A 119 -16.76 4.71 -26.90
CA ARG A 119 -16.56 5.07 -28.32
C ARG A 119 -17.93 5.34 -28.96
N ALA A 120 -17.96 6.25 -29.93
CA ALA A 120 -19.17 6.62 -30.68
C ALA A 120 -19.76 5.44 -31.49
N ASP A 121 -19.00 4.37 -31.73
CA ASP A 121 -19.38 3.18 -32.49
C ASP A 121 -20.19 2.13 -31.68
N GLY A 122 -20.64 2.46 -30.46
CA GLY A 122 -21.61 1.64 -29.71
C GLY A 122 -21.12 0.27 -29.22
N LYS A 123 -19.88 -0.14 -29.52
CA LYS A 123 -19.34 -1.44 -29.10
C LYS A 123 -19.10 -1.46 -27.58
N LYS A 124 -20.08 -2.00 -26.84
CA LYS A 124 -19.96 -2.34 -25.41
C LYS A 124 -18.73 -3.23 -25.19
N GLY A 125 -17.90 -2.87 -24.21
CA GLY A 125 -16.83 -3.75 -23.71
C GLY A 125 -15.42 -3.54 -24.30
N SER A 126 -15.17 -2.57 -25.19
CA SER A 126 -13.80 -2.37 -25.67
C SER A 126 -12.91 -1.70 -24.59
N LYS A 127 -11.85 -2.39 -24.13
CA LYS A 127 -10.74 -1.82 -23.33
C LYS A 127 -9.94 -0.72 -24.08
N LYS A 128 -10.46 -0.20 -25.20
CA LYS A 128 -9.78 0.72 -26.15
C LYS A 128 -10.34 2.16 -26.14
N GLY A 129 -11.18 2.53 -25.16
CA GLY A 129 -11.64 3.92 -24.97
C GLY A 129 -10.61 4.81 -24.25
N LYS A 130 -10.68 6.14 -24.48
CA LYS A 130 -9.88 7.14 -23.76
C LYS A 130 -10.15 7.04 -22.27
N VAL A 131 -9.09 6.95 -21.45
CA VAL A 131 -9.20 6.99 -19.99
C VAL A 131 -9.59 8.41 -19.59
N ILE A 132 -10.69 8.55 -18.84
CA ILE A 132 -11.20 9.85 -18.35
C ILE A 132 -11.13 9.97 -16.84
N TYR A 133 -10.92 8.85 -16.13
CA TYR A 133 -10.69 8.83 -14.70
C TYR A 133 -9.89 7.57 -14.35
N ARG A 134 -8.94 7.74 -13.44
CA ARG A 134 -8.22 6.68 -12.75
C ARG A 134 -7.62 7.29 -11.47
N PRO A 135 -7.65 6.60 -10.33
CA PRO A 135 -6.94 7.04 -9.14
C PRO A 135 -5.44 6.72 -9.22
N THR A 136 -4.59 7.56 -8.62
CA THR A 136 -3.24 7.11 -8.25
C THR A 136 -3.36 6.04 -7.17
N CYS A 137 -2.57 4.97 -7.23
CA CYS A 137 -2.59 3.92 -6.22
C CYS A 137 -1.17 3.41 -5.98
N ASN A 138 -0.71 3.39 -4.74
CA ASN A 138 0.62 2.88 -4.39
C ASN A 138 0.68 2.42 -2.94
N TYR A 139 1.69 1.62 -2.65
CA TYR A 139 2.03 1.27 -1.28
C TYR A 139 2.80 2.43 -0.63
N ALA A 140 2.42 2.78 0.60
CA ALA A 140 3.15 3.69 1.47
C ALA A 140 3.46 2.96 2.78
N TYR A 141 4.40 2.02 2.71
CA TYR A 141 4.67 1.05 3.78
C TYR A 141 5.68 1.57 4.79
N HIS A 142 5.28 1.71 6.05
CA HIS A 142 6.23 1.86 7.15
C HIS A 142 6.34 0.51 7.89
N PRO A 143 7.37 -0.31 7.62
CA PRO A 143 7.54 -1.59 8.28
C PRO A 143 7.93 -1.41 9.75
N CYS A 144 8.08 -2.52 10.47
CA CYS A 144 8.53 -2.48 11.87
C CYS A 144 9.89 -1.76 11.99
N ALA A 145 10.18 -1.23 13.18
CA ALA A 145 11.38 -0.42 13.39
C ALA A 145 12.68 -1.15 13.01
N ASP A 146 12.75 -2.45 13.29
CA ASP A 146 13.93 -3.25 12.93
C ASP A 146 14.06 -3.45 11.42
N ALA A 147 12.95 -3.60 10.69
CA ALA A 147 12.97 -3.67 9.24
C ALA A 147 13.39 -2.34 8.61
N VAL A 148 13.01 -1.19 9.18
CA VAL A 148 13.53 0.12 8.77
C VAL A 148 15.06 0.16 8.93
N LEU A 149 15.59 -0.29 10.08
CA LEU A 149 17.03 -0.38 10.31
C LEU A 149 17.71 -1.37 9.37
N SER A 150 17.05 -2.48 9.04
CA SER A 150 17.53 -3.47 8.07
C SER A 150 17.63 -2.92 6.66
N LEU A 151 16.63 -2.15 6.20
CA LEU A 151 16.69 -1.46 4.92
C LEU A 151 17.80 -0.41 4.90
N HIS A 152 17.94 0.36 5.99
CA HIS A 152 19.02 1.35 6.10
C HIS A 152 20.41 0.72 6.00
N GLU A 153 20.64 -0.39 6.71
CA GLU A 153 21.89 -1.16 6.63
C GLU A 153 22.13 -1.72 5.23
N MET A 154 21.11 -2.34 4.61
CA MET A 154 21.21 -2.93 3.27
C MET A 154 21.55 -1.89 2.19
N PHE A 155 20.81 -0.77 2.16
CA PHE A 155 21.05 0.29 1.18
C PHE A 155 22.33 1.08 1.46
N GLY A 156 22.73 1.21 2.74
CA GLY A 156 24.06 1.72 3.11
C GLY A 156 25.19 0.84 2.58
N ALA A 157 24.97 -0.47 2.46
CA ALA A 157 25.86 -1.43 1.81
C ALA A 157 25.64 -1.57 0.29
N ALA A 158 25.20 -0.49 -0.37
CA ALA A 158 24.94 -0.43 -1.81
C ALA A 158 23.92 -1.46 -2.32
N GLY A 159 22.92 -1.79 -1.50
CA GLY A 159 21.85 -2.73 -1.85
C GLY A 159 22.25 -4.20 -1.70
N LYS A 160 23.39 -4.49 -1.07
CA LYS A 160 23.78 -5.87 -0.72
C LYS A 160 23.01 -6.32 0.53
N PRO A 161 22.18 -7.39 0.44
CA PRO A 161 21.51 -7.91 1.61
C PRO A 161 22.48 -8.45 2.66
N GLN A 162 22.02 -8.41 3.91
CA GLN A 162 22.69 -8.99 5.07
C GLN A 162 22.92 -10.50 4.90
N SER A 163 23.91 -11.06 5.59
CA SER A 163 24.22 -12.49 5.52
C SER A 163 23.23 -13.39 6.26
N ARG A 164 22.45 -12.82 7.18
CA ARG A 164 21.40 -13.53 7.92
C ARG A 164 20.06 -12.85 7.76
N PHE A 165 19.03 -13.65 7.49
CA PHE A 165 17.64 -13.23 7.49
C PHE A 165 16.91 -13.90 8.65
N HIS A 166 16.00 -13.18 9.30
CA HIS A 166 15.19 -13.71 10.39
C HIS A 166 13.81 -13.05 10.41
N VAL A 167 12.77 -13.89 10.36
CA VAL A 167 11.38 -13.46 10.49
C VAL A 167 11.00 -13.56 11.96
N LEU A 168 10.50 -12.46 12.53
CA LEU A 168 10.18 -12.34 13.95
C LEU A 168 8.94 -13.18 14.30
N ASP A 169 9.15 -14.19 15.16
CA ASP A 169 8.07 -15.00 15.72
C ASP A 169 7.24 -14.18 16.72
N GLU A 170 5.97 -14.56 16.92
CA GLU A 170 5.10 -13.91 17.90
C GLU A 170 5.73 -13.88 19.30
N ASN A 171 6.51 -14.89 19.69
CA ASN A 171 7.14 -14.98 21.00
C ASN A 171 8.40 -14.13 21.13
N GLU A 172 8.96 -13.64 20.04
CA GLU A 172 10.11 -12.73 20.03
C GLU A 172 9.70 -11.27 20.18
N LEU A 173 8.42 -10.98 19.96
CA LEU A 173 7.86 -9.64 20.02
C LEU A 173 7.36 -9.28 21.44
N VAL A 174 7.51 -8.02 21.84
CA VAL A 174 7.06 -7.48 23.13
C VAL A 174 5.61 -7.02 23.02
N ASP A 175 5.35 -6.12 22.08
CA ASP A 175 4.09 -5.42 21.88
C ASP A 175 3.96 -4.89 20.45
N GLY A 176 3.00 -3.99 20.25
CA GLY A 176 2.70 -3.36 18.97
C GLY A 176 1.56 -4.06 18.23
N GLY A 177 1.38 -3.67 16.99
CA GLY A 177 0.37 -4.17 16.09
C GLY A 177 0.66 -3.74 14.67
N ASP A 178 -0.17 -4.23 13.77
CA ASP A 178 -0.07 -3.96 12.34
C ASP A 178 -1.30 -3.18 11.88
N GLU A 179 -1.11 -1.87 11.68
CA GLU A 179 -2.13 -0.96 11.20
C GLU A 179 -2.08 -0.91 9.67
N LEU A 180 -2.84 -1.77 9.02
CA LEU A 180 -2.94 -1.91 7.57
C LEU A 180 -4.33 -1.47 7.09
N GLY A 181 -4.35 -0.43 6.26
CA GLY A 181 -5.57 0.06 5.63
C GLY A 181 -5.33 0.79 4.32
N VAL A 182 -6.41 1.36 3.80
CA VAL A 182 -6.40 2.19 2.59
C VAL A 182 -6.71 3.63 2.94
N LEU A 183 -5.83 4.56 2.55
CA LEU A 183 -6.05 6.01 2.66
C LEU A 183 -6.56 6.53 1.32
N LEU A 184 -7.87 6.76 1.22
CA LEU A 184 -8.48 7.43 0.07
C LEU A 184 -8.32 8.93 0.24
N TYR A 185 -7.91 9.65 -0.81
CA TYR A 185 -7.64 11.09 -0.72
C TYR A 185 -8.11 11.90 -1.92
N GLY A 186 -8.21 13.21 -1.73
CA GLY A 186 -8.57 14.21 -2.75
C GLY A 186 -10.08 14.42 -2.94
N HIS A 187 -10.91 13.65 -2.23
CA HIS A 187 -12.36 13.86 -2.19
C HIS A 187 -12.74 15.07 -1.33
N ALA A 188 -14.01 15.49 -1.36
CA ALA A 188 -14.49 16.69 -0.65
C ALA A 188 -14.26 16.71 0.88
N ARG A 189 -14.03 15.55 1.50
CA ARG A 189 -13.67 15.41 2.93
C ARG A 189 -12.17 15.18 3.15
N ASN A 190 -11.34 15.73 2.26
CA ASN A 190 -9.88 15.56 2.21
C ASN A 190 -9.38 14.11 2.08
N ALA A 191 -9.17 13.40 3.21
CA ALA A 191 -8.70 12.03 3.23
C ALA A 191 -9.42 11.16 4.26
N TYR A 192 -9.54 9.87 3.96
CA TYR A 192 -10.20 8.87 4.78
C TYR A 192 -9.41 7.56 4.78
N TRP A 193 -8.91 7.16 5.95
CA TRP A 193 -8.27 5.87 6.15
C TRP A 193 -9.31 4.85 6.61
N PHE A 194 -9.28 3.65 6.04
CA PHE A 194 -10.09 2.52 6.49
C PHE A 194 -9.28 1.24 6.51
N GLY A 195 -9.28 0.52 7.63
CA GLY A 195 -8.43 -0.65 7.77
C GLY A 195 -8.45 -1.31 9.14
N SER A 196 -7.59 -2.31 9.25
CA SER A 196 -7.37 -3.15 10.43
C SER A 196 -6.36 -2.49 11.35
N ARG A 197 -6.57 -2.58 12.67
CA ARG A 197 -5.63 -2.12 13.71
C ARG A 197 -5.28 -3.26 14.67
N LEU A 198 -5.03 -4.45 14.10
CA LEU A 198 -4.81 -5.69 14.83
C LEU A 198 -3.55 -5.59 15.70
N THR A 199 -3.72 -5.80 17.00
CA THR A 199 -2.59 -5.84 17.93
C THR A 199 -1.97 -7.24 17.99
N LEU A 200 -0.69 -7.30 18.35
CA LEU A 200 0.00 -8.57 18.64
C LEU A 200 -0.68 -9.37 19.76
N ALA A 201 -1.22 -8.69 20.78
CA ALA A 201 -1.91 -9.32 21.89
C ALA A 201 -3.23 -9.99 21.45
N GLU A 202 -3.99 -9.33 20.59
CA GLU A 202 -5.18 -9.92 19.98
C GLU A 202 -4.81 -11.07 19.04
N ALA A 203 -3.78 -10.90 18.20
CA ALA A 203 -3.33 -11.94 17.27
C ALA A 203 -3.01 -13.26 18.01
N ARG A 204 -2.22 -13.20 19.09
CA ARG A 204 -1.90 -14.34 19.98
C ARG A 204 -3.13 -15.04 20.55
N THR A 205 -4.19 -14.28 20.83
CA THR A 205 -5.44 -14.82 21.37
C THR A 205 -6.29 -15.48 20.29
N LEU A 206 -6.24 -14.94 19.06
CA LEU A 206 -7.11 -15.34 17.96
C LEU A 206 -6.58 -16.56 17.18
N ALA A 207 -5.27 -16.66 16.98
CA ALA A 207 -4.66 -17.77 16.27
C ALA A 207 -3.19 -17.98 16.68
N PRO A 208 -2.73 -19.23 16.85
CA PRO A 208 -1.36 -19.51 17.26
C PRO A 208 -0.36 -19.35 16.09
N TYR A 209 0.93 -19.30 16.45
CA TYR A 209 2.08 -19.44 15.53
C TYR A 209 2.25 -18.30 14.53
N GLN A 210 1.70 -17.13 14.83
CA GLN A 210 1.78 -15.98 13.93
C GLN A 210 1.64 -14.68 14.69
N ASN A 211 2.38 -13.68 14.23
CA ASN A 211 2.27 -12.31 14.70
C ASN A 211 1.07 -11.60 14.01
N ALA A 212 0.87 -10.29 14.26
CA ALA A 212 -0.26 -9.55 13.72
C ALA A 212 -0.26 -9.50 12.18
N THR A 213 0.91 -9.24 11.58
CA THR A 213 1.11 -9.24 10.13
C THR A 213 0.73 -10.58 9.51
N GLY A 214 1.21 -11.68 10.12
CA GLY A 214 0.89 -13.03 9.68
C GLY A 214 -0.61 -13.34 9.73
N LEU A 215 -1.31 -12.91 10.79
CA LEU A 215 -2.75 -13.17 10.94
C LEU A 215 -3.61 -12.40 9.93
N GLN A 216 -3.24 -11.16 9.59
CA GLN A 216 -3.94 -10.42 8.53
C GLN A 216 -3.85 -11.14 7.18
N VAL A 217 -2.67 -11.68 6.84
CA VAL A 217 -2.45 -12.42 5.60
C VAL A 217 -3.15 -13.78 5.62
N SER A 218 -2.94 -14.59 6.67
CA SER A 218 -3.50 -15.94 6.75
C SER A 218 -5.04 -15.92 6.76
N SER A 219 -5.65 -14.94 7.43
CA SER A 219 -7.10 -14.74 7.42
C SER A 219 -7.64 -14.29 6.06
N ALA A 220 -6.88 -13.50 5.29
CA ALA A 220 -7.22 -13.14 3.90
C ALA A 220 -7.23 -14.38 3.00
N VAL A 221 -6.21 -15.25 3.15
CA VAL A 221 -6.13 -16.53 2.42
C VAL A 221 -7.32 -17.42 2.78
N LEU A 222 -7.66 -17.55 4.06
CA LEU A 222 -8.85 -18.29 4.51
C LEU A 222 -10.13 -17.75 3.86
N ALA A 223 -10.33 -16.43 3.86
CA ALA A 223 -11.49 -15.80 3.22
C ALA A 223 -11.54 -16.09 1.71
N GLY A 224 -10.39 -16.03 1.03
CA GLY A 224 -10.26 -16.37 -0.38
C GLY A 224 -10.58 -17.83 -0.69
N MET A 225 -10.12 -18.76 0.14
CA MET A 225 -10.46 -20.19 0.02
C MET A 225 -11.96 -20.43 0.21
N VAL A 226 -12.58 -19.79 1.21
CA VAL A 226 -14.03 -19.88 1.43
C VAL A 226 -14.80 -19.32 0.24
N TRP A 227 -14.36 -18.19 -0.33
CA TRP A 227 -14.98 -17.63 -1.53
C TRP A 227 -14.82 -18.57 -2.74
N ALA A 228 -13.63 -19.11 -2.97
CA ALA A 228 -13.33 -20.00 -4.09
C ALA A 228 -14.18 -21.28 -4.05
N LEU A 229 -14.40 -21.87 -2.86
CA LEU A 229 -15.29 -23.01 -2.67
C LEU A 229 -16.76 -22.66 -2.95
N GLY A 230 -17.18 -21.42 -2.64
CA GLY A 230 -18.53 -20.92 -2.95
C GLY A 230 -18.74 -20.51 -4.40
N ALA A 231 -17.66 -20.22 -5.14
CA ALA A 231 -17.67 -19.75 -6.52
C ALA A 231 -16.63 -20.49 -7.40
N PRO A 232 -16.71 -21.84 -7.52
CA PRO A 232 -15.61 -22.66 -8.05
C PRO A 232 -15.40 -22.57 -9.58
N ARG A 233 -16.25 -21.83 -10.30
CA ARG A 233 -16.22 -21.73 -11.78
C ARG A 233 -15.99 -20.30 -12.29
N CYS A 234 -15.31 -19.47 -11.50
CA CYS A 234 -15.03 -18.07 -11.85
C CYS A 234 -13.74 -17.86 -12.68
N GLY A 235 -12.95 -18.91 -12.92
CA GLY A 235 -11.68 -18.80 -13.64
C GLY A 235 -10.58 -18.15 -12.79
N ILE A 236 -9.63 -17.49 -13.46
CA ILE A 236 -8.60 -16.67 -12.78
C ILE A 236 -9.23 -15.33 -12.41
N VAL A 237 -9.18 -14.98 -11.14
CA VAL A 237 -9.70 -13.72 -10.59
C VAL A 237 -8.66 -13.04 -9.72
N GLU A 238 -8.71 -11.71 -9.68
CA GLU A 238 -8.01 -10.91 -8.66
C GLU A 238 -8.95 -10.57 -7.49
N THR A 239 -8.41 -10.08 -6.37
CA THR A 239 -9.19 -9.72 -5.17
C THR A 239 -10.23 -8.65 -5.46
N ASP A 240 -9.97 -7.76 -6.43
CA ASP A 240 -10.90 -6.72 -6.89
C ASP A 240 -12.20 -7.27 -7.51
N GLU A 241 -12.20 -8.52 -7.95
CA GLU A 241 -13.34 -9.17 -8.62
C GLU A 241 -14.15 -10.07 -7.68
N MET A 242 -13.64 -10.31 -6.47
CA MET A 242 -14.29 -11.14 -5.46
C MET A 242 -15.40 -10.36 -4.71
N ASP A 243 -16.35 -11.09 -4.13
CA ASP A 243 -17.37 -10.46 -3.28
C ASP A 243 -16.75 -10.03 -1.94
N TYR A 244 -16.36 -8.75 -1.87
CA TYR A 244 -15.72 -8.19 -0.71
C TYR A 244 -16.54 -8.36 0.58
N LYS A 245 -17.88 -8.34 0.52
CA LYS A 245 -18.71 -8.54 1.72
C LYS A 245 -18.61 -9.96 2.22
N ARG A 246 -18.60 -10.94 1.32
CA ARG A 246 -18.42 -12.34 1.68
C ARG A 246 -17.03 -12.59 2.26
N CYS A 247 -15.99 -12.05 1.63
CA CYS A 247 -14.62 -12.19 2.12
C CYS A 247 -14.45 -11.55 3.51
N LEU A 248 -14.89 -10.29 3.68
CA LEU A 248 -14.81 -9.60 4.97
C LEU A 248 -15.67 -10.26 6.05
N ALA A 249 -16.82 -10.85 5.72
CA ALA A 249 -17.63 -11.58 6.69
C ALA A 249 -16.90 -12.80 7.30
N VAL A 250 -15.92 -13.37 6.58
CA VAL A 250 -15.02 -14.41 7.08
C VAL A 250 -13.83 -13.76 7.81
N GLN A 251 -13.14 -12.84 7.15
CA GLN A 251 -11.86 -12.30 7.60
C GLN A 251 -11.97 -11.42 8.85
N SER A 252 -13.05 -10.64 9.00
CA SER A 252 -13.17 -9.62 10.06
C SER A 252 -13.08 -10.15 11.49
N ARG A 253 -13.23 -11.47 11.68
CA ARG A 253 -13.03 -12.14 12.97
C ARG A 253 -11.57 -12.17 13.42
N TYR A 254 -10.64 -11.91 12.51
CA TYR A 254 -9.20 -12.03 12.70
C TYR A 254 -8.45 -10.70 12.54
N LEU A 255 -9.16 -9.59 12.34
CA LEU A 255 -8.56 -8.28 12.02
C LEU A 255 -8.50 -7.32 13.22
N GLY A 256 -8.90 -7.76 14.42
CA GLY A 256 -9.08 -6.84 15.54
C GLY A 256 -10.06 -5.71 15.16
N PRO A 257 -9.84 -4.47 15.64
CA PRO A 257 -10.65 -3.32 15.23
C PRO A 257 -10.49 -3.01 13.75
N VAL A 258 -11.62 -2.89 13.03
CA VAL A 258 -11.69 -2.41 11.65
C VAL A 258 -12.42 -1.07 11.64
N GLU A 259 -11.68 0.01 11.39
CA GLU A 259 -12.12 1.37 11.69
C GLU A 259 -11.98 2.31 10.48
N GLY A 260 -12.70 3.42 10.54
CA GLY A 260 -12.67 4.48 9.53
C GLY A 260 -12.35 5.83 10.16
N HIS A 261 -11.36 6.54 9.63
CA HIS A 261 -10.82 7.77 10.19
C HIS A 261 -10.68 8.85 9.12
N TYR A 262 -11.36 9.98 9.30
CA TYR A 262 -11.12 11.17 8.48
C TYR A 262 -9.95 11.98 9.04
N THR A 263 -9.23 12.68 8.16
CA THR A 263 -8.15 13.60 8.55
C THR A 263 -8.11 14.81 7.62
N ASP A 264 -7.75 15.96 8.17
CA ASP A 264 -7.47 17.18 7.41
C ASP A 264 -6.00 17.25 6.95
N TRP A 265 -5.16 16.28 7.36
CA TRP A 265 -3.76 16.20 6.95
C TRP A 265 -3.62 16.16 5.43
N THR A 266 -2.59 16.84 4.92
CA THR A 266 -2.16 16.71 3.52
C THR A 266 -0.64 16.61 3.45
N PRO A 267 -0.08 16.11 2.33
CA PRO A 267 1.37 16.10 2.12
C PRO A 267 2.05 17.48 2.19
N LEU A 268 1.29 18.59 2.18
CA LEU A 268 1.79 19.96 2.29
C LEU A 268 1.77 20.53 3.71
N GLU A 269 1.24 19.81 4.70
CA GLU A 269 1.20 20.32 6.06
C GLU A 269 2.63 20.64 6.58
N GLY A 270 2.83 21.87 7.03
CA GLY A 270 4.14 22.38 7.45
C GLY A 270 5.13 22.66 6.32
N ARG A 271 4.68 22.74 5.06
CA ARG A 271 5.54 22.95 3.87
C ARG A 271 5.13 24.19 3.05
N PRO A 272 6.09 24.94 2.46
CA PRO A 272 7.53 24.70 2.52
C PRO A 272 8.11 25.05 3.90
N GLY A 273 9.21 24.41 4.26
CA GLY A 273 9.93 24.67 5.51
C GLY A 273 11.08 25.67 5.34
N LEU A 274 12.25 25.30 5.87
CA LEU A 274 13.47 26.12 5.84
C LEU A 274 14.14 26.22 4.45
N PHE A 275 13.80 25.32 3.54
CA PHE A 275 14.39 25.24 2.21
C PHE A 275 13.29 25.34 1.15
N GLN A 276 13.68 25.83 -0.03
CA GLN A 276 12.78 25.84 -1.18
C GLN A 276 12.45 24.40 -1.59
N GLU A 277 11.17 24.14 -1.83
CA GLU A 277 10.68 22.84 -2.25
C GLU A 277 9.95 22.94 -3.60
N ASN A 278 10.10 21.93 -4.45
CA ASN A 278 9.32 21.78 -5.68
C ASN A 278 7.96 21.17 -5.35
N ILE A 279 7.01 22.01 -4.93
CA ILE A 279 5.65 21.62 -4.53
C ILE A 279 4.58 22.24 -5.43
N ASP A 280 3.41 21.61 -5.47
CA ASP A 280 2.19 22.11 -6.11
C ASP A 280 1.19 22.50 -5.02
N THR A 281 1.00 23.80 -4.80
CA THR A 281 0.11 24.32 -3.73
C THR A 281 -1.36 24.37 -4.15
N ASP A 282 -1.66 24.25 -5.45
CA ASP A 282 -3.03 24.25 -5.98
C ASP A 282 -3.71 22.88 -5.76
N ASP A 283 -2.91 21.81 -5.67
CA ASP A 283 -3.40 20.46 -5.39
C ASP A 283 -2.47 19.70 -4.43
N PRO A 284 -2.80 19.67 -3.11
CA PRO A 284 -1.96 19.05 -2.09
C PRO A 284 -1.67 17.56 -2.35
N TRP A 285 -2.55 16.86 -3.06
CA TRP A 285 -2.49 15.42 -3.32
C TRP A 285 -1.82 15.03 -4.64
N GLN A 286 -1.07 15.95 -5.27
CA GLN A 286 -0.19 15.61 -6.39
C GLN A 286 0.95 14.72 -5.91
N PHE A 287 1.36 13.75 -6.73
CA PHE A 287 2.51 12.91 -6.47
C PHE A 287 3.80 13.72 -6.29
N ARG A 288 3.87 14.92 -6.87
CA ARG A 288 4.94 15.90 -6.63
C ARG A 288 5.12 16.24 -5.14
N ASN A 289 4.02 16.36 -4.40
CA ASN A 289 4.05 16.67 -2.98
C ASN A 289 4.25 15.42 -2.12
N ILE A 290 3.74 14.27 -2.59
CA ILE A 290 3.81 12.99 -1.89
C ILE A 290 5.23 12.42 -1.92
N LEU A 291 5.88 12.39 -3.09
CA LEU A 291 7.24 11.87 -3.24
C LEU A 291 8.24 12.70 -2.41
N VAL A 292 9.11 12.01 -1.66
CA VAL A 292 10.23 12.66 -0.97
C VAL A 292 11.38 12.81 -1.97
N GLN A 293 11.76 14.05 -2.23
CA GLN A 293 12.79 14.44 -3.21
C GLN A 293 14.05 14.92 -2.50
#